data_AF-A0AAJ3F478-F1
#
_entry.id   AF-A0AAJ3F478-F1
#
_cell.length_a   1.000
_cell.length_b   1.000
_cell.length_c   1.000
_cell.angle_alpha   90.00
_cell.angle_beta   90.00
_cell.angle_gamma   90.00
#
_symmetry.space_group_name_H-M   'P 1'
#
loop_
_entity.id
_entity.type
_entity.pdbx_description
1 polymer ?
#
loop_
_entity_poly.entity_id
_entity_poly.type
_entity_poly.pdbx_seq_one_letter_code
_entity_poly.pdbx_strand_id
1 'polypeptide(L)' 'TPEEMELHDFEEGSMGPKVEAACDFVRRSGGRAVIGALSDLEGMVAGTTGTQFVLE' A
#
# COMPACT_ATOMS: atom_id res chain seq x y z
N THR A 1 -3.49 -0.37 7.95
CA THR A 1 -2.54 0.72 8.27
C THR A 1 -1.12 0.21 8.13
N PRO A 2 -0.09 1.07 8.09
CA PRO A 2 1.30 0.61 8.11
C PRO A 2 1.64 -0.35 9.26
N GLU A 3 1.07 -0.12 10.44
CA GLU A 3 1.28 -0.92 11.66
C GLU A 3 0.72 -2.33 11.51
N GLU A 4 -0.45 -2.49 10.87
CA GLU A 4 -1.02 -3.81 10.58
C GLU A 4 -0.13 -4.62 9.63
N MET A 5 0.58 -3.97 8.73
CA MET A 5 1.40 -4.65 7.72
C MET A 5 2.71 -5.21 8.29
N GLU A 6 3.19 -4.68 9.41
CA GLU A 6 4.38 -5.21 10.12
C GLU A 6 4.13 -6.59 10.75
N LEU A 7 2.86 -6.98 10.89
CA LEU A 7 2.46 -8.28 11.43
C LEU A 7 2.45 -9.40 10.36
N HIS A 8 2.79 -9.07 9.12
CA HIS A 8 2.76 -9.99 7.99
C HIS A 8 4.14 -10.17 7.35
N ASP A 9 4.48 -11.41 7.03
CA ASP A 9 5.65 -11.73 6.22
C ASP A 9 5.28 -11.69 4.74
N PHE A 10 5.98 -10.87 3.96
CA PHE A 10 5.81 -10.75 2.51
C PHE A 10 7.03 -11.26 1.77
N GLU A 11 6.83 -11.77 0.56
CA GLU A 11 7.92 -12.24 -0.29
C GLU A 11 8.88 -11.07 -0.64
N GLU A 12 10.15 -11.21 -0.28
CA GLU A 12 11.19 -10.18 -0.46
C GLU A 12 11.44 -9.81 -1.94
N GLY A 13 11.16 -10.73 -2.87
CA GLY A 13 11.36 -10.51 -4.31
C GLY A 13 10.20 -9.82 -5.02
N SER A 14 9.05 -9.63 -4.35
CA SER A 14 7.82 -9.17 -5.00
C SER A 14 7.04 -8.18 -4.14
N MET A 15 6.28 -8.66 -3.16
CA MET A 15 5.31 -7.89 -2.40
C MET A 15 5.96 -7.13 -1.25
N GLY A 16 7.00 -7.68 -0.61
CA GLY A 16 7.69 -7.05 0.52
C GLY A 16 8.17 -5.64 0.21
N PRO A 17 8.95 -5.41 -0.86
CA PRO A 17 9.39 -4.07 -1.23
C PRO A 17 8.25 -3.11 -1.59
N LYS A 18 7.10 -3.62 -2.07
CA LYS A 18 5.93 -2.78 -2.38
C LYS A 18 5.24 -2.31 -1.11
N VAL A 19 5.08 -3.21 -0.15
CA VAL A 19 4.48 -2.91 1.15
C VAL A 19 5.37 -1.94 1.94
N GLU A 20 6.68 -2.19 2.01
CA GLU A 20 7.65 -1.31 2.67
C GLU A 20 7.57 0.12 2.10
N ALA A 21 7.64 0.26 0.77
CA ALA A 21 7.55 1.57 0.12
C ALA A 21 6.21 2.28 0.36
N ALA A 22 5.10 1.55 0.38
CA ALA A 22 3.78 2.12 0.66
C ALA A 22 3.68 2.60 2.12
N CYS A 23 4.12 1.79 3.08
CA CYS A 23 4.17 2.15 4.50
C CYS A 23 5.04 3.38 4.74
N ASP A 24 6.24 3.41 4.15
CA ASP A 24 7.16 4.54 4.26
C ASP A 24 6.60 5.83 3.68
N PHE A 25 5.98 5.76 2.50
CA PHE A 25 5.33 6.92 1.89
C PHE A 25 4.23 7.49 2.79
N VAL A 26 3.37 6.62 3.31
CA VAL A 26 2.24 7.01 4.15
C VAL A 26 2.73 7.64 5.46
N ARG A 27 3.71 7.02 6.14
CA ARG A 27 4.31 7.56 7.38
C ARG A 27 4.98 8.91 7.19
N ARG A 28 5.67 9.11 6.07
CA ARG A 28 6.45 10.33 5.82
C ARG A 28 5.60 11.49 5.31
N SER A 29 4.56 11.20 4.53
CA SER A 29 3.78 12.23 3.83
C SER A 29 2.40 12.48 4.43
N GLY A 30 1.85 11.51 5.18
CA GLY A 30 0.43 11.47 5.55
C GLY A 30 -0.51 11.24 4.36
N GLY A 31 0.02 11.05 3.15
CA GLY A 31 -0.74 10.76 1.95
C GLY A 31 -1.17 9.29 1.87
N ARG A 32 -2.22 9.01 1.10
CA ARG A 32 -2.68 7.65 0.80
C ARG A 32 -1.79 6.98 -0.24
N ALA A 33 -1.39 5.73 0.00
CA ALA A 33 -0.82 4.84 -1.00
C ALA A 33 -1.76 3.69 -1.36
N VAL A 34 -1.59 3.10 -2.54
CA VAL A 34 -2.40 1.97 -3.01
C VAL A 34 -1.55 0.99 -3.81
N ILE A 35 -1.74 -0.31 -3.56
CA ILE A 35 -1.15 -1.42 -4.34
C ILE A 35 -2.28 -2.20 -5.01
N GLY A 36 -2.18 -2.42 -6.32
CA GLY A 36 -3.21 -3.12 -7.09
C GLY A 36 -2.77 -3.43 -8.51
N ALA A 37 -3.66 -4.04 -9.29
CA ALA A 37 -3.42 -4.37 -10.69
C ALA A 37 -3.51 -3.12 -11.56
N LEU A 38 -2.66 -3.03 -12.59
CA LEU A 38 -2.67 -1.90 -13.52
C LEU A 38 -4.01 -1.77 -14.28
N SER A 39 -4.71 -2.87 -14.51
CA SER A 39 -6.06 -2.87 -15.11
C SER A 39 -7.10 -2.14 -14.27
N ASP A 40 -6.86 -2.00 -12.96
CA ASP A 40 -7.79 -1.40 -12.01
C ASP A 40 -7.41 0.04 -11.65
N LEU A 41 -6.55 0.68 -12.44
CA LEU A 41 -5.93 1.97 -12.11
C LEU A 41 -6.96 3.06 -11.76
N GLU A 42 -8.06 3.16 -12.52
CA GLU A 42 -9.13 4.13 -12.25
C GLU A 42 -9.75 3.92 -10.87
N GLY A 43 -10.03 2.66 -10.51
CA GLY A 43 -10.55 2.29 -9.20
C GLY A 43 -9.54 2.53 -8.08
N MET A 44 -8.25 2.30 -8.33
CA MET A 44 -7.17 2.55 -7.37
C MET A 44 -7.04 4.05 -7.06
N VAL A 45 -7.08 4.89 -8.10
CA VAL A 45 -7.08 6.35 -7.95
C VAL A 45 -8.33 6.82 -7.20
N ALA A 46 -9.50 6.27 -7.52
CA ALA A 46 -10.76 6.58 -6.82
C ALA A 46 -10.84 6.01 -5.39
N GLY A 47 -9.94 5.11 -4.98
CA GLY A 47 -9.95 4.48 -3.65
C GLY A 47 -10.99 3.38 -3.48
N THR A 48 -11.41 2.75 -4.57
CA THR A 48 -12.45 1.70 -4.59
C THR A 48 -11.91 0.30 -4.88
N THR A 49 -10.67 0.18 -5.36
CA THR A 49 -9.99 -1.08 -5.64
C THR A 49 -8.54 -1.04 -5.20
N GLY A 50 -7.93 -2.22 -5.04
CA GLY A 50 -6.57 -2.36 -4.53
C GLY A 50 -6.47 -2.22 -3.01
N THR A 51 -5.33 -2.61 -2.47
CA THR A 51 -5.02 -2.52 -1.05
C THR A 51 -4.62 -1.09 -0.71
N GLN A 52 -5.40 -0.45 0.17
CA GLN A 52 -5.23 0.94 0.56
C GLN A 52 -4.35 1.06 1.81
N PHE A 53 -3.42 2.00 1.81
CA PHE A 53 -2.56 2.33 2.94
C PHE A 53 -2.82 3.78 3.33
N VAL A 54 -3.27 3.98 4.57
CA VAL A 54 -3.59 5.29 5.18
C VAL A 54 -3.11 5.30 6.63
N LEU A 55 -2.79 6.50 7.16
CA LEU A 55 -2.73 6.74 8.60
C LEU A 55 -4.17 6.95 9.10
N GLU A 56 -4.52 6.39 10.25
CA GLU A 56 -5.81 6.69 10.91
C GLU A 56 -5.94 8.17 11.29
#